data_AF-A0A7J6FQT9-F1
#
_entry.id   AF-A0A7J6FQT9-F1
#
_cell.length_a   1.000
_cell.length_b   1.000
_cell.length_c   1.000
_cell.angle_alpha   90.00
_cell.angle_beta   90.00
_cell.angle_gamma   90.00
#
_symmetry.space_group_name_H-M   'P 1'
#
loop_
_entity.id
_entity.type
_entity.pdbx_description
1 polymer ?
#
loop_
_entity_poly.entity_id
_entity_poly.type
_entity_poly.pdbx_seq_one_letter_code
_entity_poly.pdbx_strand_id
1 'polypeptide(L)'
;MANNDELGKDVIERSVVVRLITKKAIFLGLLRAVLARKWRLAKGWKLEEVAANTFIICFSKRHEAELNVTNAPWRVCDGFMIVKPIPEDGQWRSVDFSISQVWVKVYELPPRFWTTKNATAIVERIGSEASIDQMWKNSFPTQ
;
A
#
# COMPACT_ATOMS: atom_id res chain seq x y z
N MET A 1 17.92 17.57 -24.57
CA MET A 1 17.18 18.02 -23.38
C MET A 1 16.07 17.04 -22.96
N ALA A 2 15.55 16.17 -23.84
CA ALA A 2 14.49 15.20 -23.49
C ALA A 2 14.87 14.08 -22.50
N ASN A 3 16.16 13.77 -22.33
CA ASN A 3 16.59 12.55 -21.63
C ASN A 3 16.51 12.62 -20.09
N ASN A 4 16.49 13.82 -19.50
CA ASN A 4 16.56 13.99 -18.04
C ASN A 4 15.17 13.98 -17.39
N ASP A 5 14.17 14.51 -18.08
CA ASP A 5 12.78 14.57 -17.59
C ASP A 5 12.11 13.20 -17.64
N GLU A 6 12.38 12.42 -18.70
CA GLU A 6 11.91 11.03 -18.82
C GLU A 6 12.55 10.13 -17.76
N LEU A 7 13.83 10.32 -17.46
CA LEU A 7 14.53 9.60 -16.40
C LEU A 7 13.95 9.92 -15.01
N GLY A 8 13.61 11.19 -14.76
CA GLY A 8 12.96 11.62 -13.53
C GLY A 8 11.59 10.97 -13.35
N LYS A 9 10.77 10.95 -14.40
CA LYS A 9 9.45 10.30 -14.39
C LYS A 9 9.55 8.81 -14.12
N ASP A 10 10.43 8.09 -14.83
CA ASP A 10 10.61 6.65 -14.62
C ASP A 10 11.07 6.32 -13.18
N VAL A 11 11.94 7.15 -12.58
CA VAL A 11 12.31 6.97 -11.17
C VAL A 11 11.11 7.17 -10.24
N ILE A 12 10.28 8.19 -10.48
CA ILE A 12 9.08 8.46 -9.67
C ILE A 12 8.10 7.28 -9.76
N GLU A 13 7.82 6.79 -10.97
CA GLU A 13 6.88 5.68 -11.21
C GLU A 13 7.36 4.35 -10.60
N ARG A 14 8.67 4.15 -10.51
CA ARG A 14 9.28 2.99 -9.85
C ARG A 14 9.52 3.22 -8.37
N SER A 15 9.07 4.32 -7.79
CA SER A 15 9.32 4.65 -6.39
C SER A 15 8.05 4.81 -5.59
N VAL A 16 8.14 4.45 -4.31
CA VAL A 16 7.08 4.66 -3.33
C VAL A 16 7.67 5.32 -2.10
N VAL A 17 6.83 6.09 -1.42
CA VAL A 17 7.13 6.54 -0.07
C VAL A 17 6.36 5.68 0.93
N VAL A 18 7.05 5.28 1.98
CA VAL A 18 6.48 4.45 3.04
C VAL A 18 6.63 5.12 4.39
N ARG A 19 5.60 4.96 5.24
CA ARG A 19 5.66 5.38 6.64
C ARG A 19 5.31 4.22 7.55
N LEU A 20 6.19 3.95 8.51
CA LEU A 20 5.98 2.95 9.55
C LEU A 20 5.27 3.58 10.74
N ILE A 21 4.10 3.03 11.08
CA ILE A 21 3.28 3.45 12.21
C ILE A 21 3.75 2.65 13.43
N THR A 22 4.82 3.14 14.04
CA THR A 22 5.42 2.56 15.24
C THR A 22 6.06 3.65 16.10
N LYS A 23 6.12 3.40 17.42
CA LYS A 23 6.85 4.27 18.37
C LYS A 23 8.35 3.96 18.40
N LYS A 24 8.77 2.80 17.91
CA LYS A 24 10.16 2.33 17.98
C LYS A 24 10.90 2.72 16.70
N ALA A 25 12.11 3.24 16.84
CA ALA A 25 13.01 3.36 15.71
C ALA A 25 13.34 1.96 15.17
N ILE A 26 13.28 1.79 13.86
CA ILE A 26 13.59 0.53 13.20
C ILE A 26 14.93 0.67 12.49
N PHE A 27 15.84 -0.26 12.77
CA PHE A 27 17.13 -0.29 12.09
C PHE A 27 16.95 -0.52 10.59
N LEU A 28 17.52 0.36 9.76
CA LEU A 28 17.37 0.34 8.31
C LEU A 28 17.75 -1.01 7.67
N GLY A 29 18.81 -1.64 8.16
CA GLY A 29 19.24 -2.97 7.68
C GLY A 29 18.22 -4.08 7.96
N LEU A 30 17.53 -4.02 9.11
CA LEU A 30 16.47 -4.96 9.44
C LEU A 30 15.26 -4.74 8.52
N LEU A 31 14.82 -3.48 8.37
CA LEU A 31 13.74 -3.11 7.46
C LEU A 31 14.04 -3.60 6.04
N ARG A 32 15.28 -3.38 5.57
CA ARG A 32 15.75 -3.83 4.26
C ARG A 32 15.60 -5.35 4.09
N ALA A 33 16.05 -6.12 5.07
CA ALA A 33 15.97 -7.58 5.03
C ALA A 33 14.51 -8.09 5.05
N VAL A 34 13.65 -7.46 5.86
CA VAL A 34 12.23 -7.83 5.95
C VAL A 34 11.50 -7.52 4.65
N LEU A 35 11.68 -6.33 4.08
CA LEU A 35 11.05 -5.92 2.82
C LEU A 35 11.50 -6.80 1.65
N ALA A 36 12.81 -7.06 1.53
CA ALA A 36 13.33 -7.95 0.49
C ALA A 36 12.64 -9.32 0.50
N ARG A 37 12.40 -9.87 1.69
CA ARG A 37 11.71 -11.16 1.86
C ARG A 37 10.21 -11.07 1.62
N LYS A 38 9.54 -10.09 2.25
CA LYS A 38 8.08 -9.89 2.18
C LYS A 38 7.60 -9.60 0.77
N TRP A 39 8.31 -8.74 0.06
CA TRP A 39 7.94 -8.27 -1.28
C TRP A 39 8.66 -9.00 -2.41
N ARG A 40 9.52 -9.97 -2.08
CA ARG A 40 10.28 -10.79 -3.05
C ARG A 40 11.04 -9.93 -4.07
N LEU A 41 11.66 -8.85 -3.59
CA LEU A 41 12.26 -7.83 -4.44
C LEU A 41 13.45 -8.35 -5.24
N ALA A 42 13.53 -7.96 -6.51
CA ALA A 42 14.68 -8.24 -7.35
C ALA A 42 15.95 -7.54 -6.84
N LYS A 43 17.13 -7.96 -7.32
CA LYS A 43 18.38 -7.22 -7.05
C LYS A 43 18.29 -5.80 -7.63
N GLY A 44 18.96 -4.85 -6.99
CA GLY A 44 19.10 -3.46 -7.48
C GLY A 44 18.15 -2.43 -6.86
N TRP A 45 17.18 -2.86 -6.04
CA TRP A 45 16.30 -1.92 -5.34
C TRP A 45 17.04 -1.11 -4.26
N LYS A 46 16.59 0.13 -4.06
CA LYS A 46 17.15 1.08 -3.09
C LYS A 46 16.14 1.39 -1.99
N LEU A 47 16.67 1.66 -0.80
CA LEU A 47 15.92 2.04 0.39
C LEU A 47 16.67 3.18 1.05
N GLU A 48 15.99 4.29 1.30
CA GLU A 48 16.56 5.49 1.92
C GLU A 48 15.59 6.02 2.97
N GLU A 49 16.11 6.40 4.15
CA GLU A 49 15.32 7.08 5.17
C GLU A 49 15.35 8.59 4.91
N VAL A 50 14.17 9.20 4.75
CA VAL A 50 14.03 10.62 4.42
C VAL A 50 13.47 11.45 5.58
N ALA A 51 12.84 10.78 6.55
CA ALA A 51 12.44 11.32 7.85
C ALA A 51 12.22 10.18 8.84
N ALA A 52 12.02 10.49 10.12
CA ALA A 52 11.80 9.48 11.15
C ALA A 52 10.65 8.53 10.79
N ASN A 53 10.98 7.23 10.67
CA ASN A 53 10.05 6.17 10.27
C ASN A 53 9.43 6.36 8.86
N THR A 54 10.00 7.23 8.03
CA THR A 54 9.56 7.48 6.65
C THR A 54 10.71 7.21 5.69
N PHE A 55 10.45 6.36 4.70
CA PHE A 55 11.45 5.86 3.78
C PHE A 55 10.98 6.00 2.34
N ILE A 56 11.91 6.17 1.42
CA ILE A 56 11.68 6.04 -0.01
C ILE A 56 12.26 4.69 -0.45
N ILE A 57 11.45 3.95 -1.21
CA ILE A 57 11.84 2.70 -1.83
C ILE A 57 11.80 2.90 -3.34
N CYS A 58 12.94 2.72 -4.00
CA CYS A 58 13.04 2.74 -5.45
C CYS A 58 13.22 1.30 -5.94
N PHE A 59 12.21 0.80 -6.64
CA PHE A 59 12.16 -0.56 -7.16
C PHE A 59 12.95 -0.70 -8.45
N SER A 60 13.31 -1.94 -8.78
CA SER A 60 13.94 -2.22 -10.07
C SER A 60 12.92 -2.11 -11.20
N LYS A 61 11.66 -2.49 -10.95
CA LYS A 61 10.57 -2.47 -11.94
C LYS A 61 9.34 -1.72 -11.42
N ARG A 62 8.67 -0.97 -12.30
CA ARG A 62 7.42 -0.24 -12.01
C ARG A 62 6.32 -1.15 -11.45
N HIS A 63 6.19 -2.34 -12.02
CA HIS A 63 5.21 -3.33 -11.58
C HIS A 63 5.38 -3.73 -10.10
N GLU A 64 6.61 -3.74 -9.56
CA GLU A 64 6.84 -4.01 -8.14
C GLU A 64 6.25 -2.89 -7.27
N ALA A 65 6.38 -1.62 -7.69
CA ALA A 65 5.79 -0.48 -7.00
C ALA A 65 4.26 -0.60 -6.97
N GLU A 66 3.64 -0.82 -8.12
CA GLU A 66 2.19 -0.93 -8.28
C GLU A 66 1.60 -2.09 -7.45
N LEU A 67 2.23 -3.26 -7.49
CA LEU A 67 1.81 -4.41 -6.69
C LEU A 67 1.89 -4.13 -5.19
N ASN A 68 2.97 -3.48 -4.73
CA ASN A 68 3.15 -3.21 -3.31
C ASN A 68 2.24 -2.09 -2.81
N VAL A 69 1.83 -1.14 -3.65
CA VAL A 69 0.78 -0.17 -3.31
C VAL A 69 -0.58 -0.86 -3.26
N THR A 70 -0.93 -1.66 -4.28
CA THR A 70 -2.26 -2.29 -4.39
C THR A 70 -2.54 -3.30 -3.28
N ASN A 71 -1.53 -4.07 -2.87
CA ASN A 71 -1.64 -5.07 -1.81
C ASN A 71 -1.45 -4.49 -0.39
N ALA A 72 -1.36 -3.16 -0.24
CA ALA A 72 -1.39 -2.52 1.06
C ALA A 72 -2.73 -2.78 1.78
N PRO A 73 -2.77 -2.79 3.12
CA PRO A 73 -1.73 -2.39 4.06
C PRO A 73 -0.74 -3.51 4.35
N TRP A 74 0.50 -3.15 4.70
CA TRP A 74 1.53 -4.13 5.05
C TRP A 74 1.84 -4.12 6.54
N ARG A 75 2.03 -5.31 7.12
CA ARG A 75 2.57 -5.45 8.47
C ARG A 75 4.07 -5.77 8.41
N VAL A 76 4.89 -4.92 9.02
CA VAL A 76 6.35 -4.98 8.99
C VAL A 76 6.91 -4.60 10.37
N CYS A 77 7.87 -5.36 10.88
CA CYS A 77 8.56 -5.08 12.15
C CYS A 77 7.59 -4.75 13.31
N ASP A 78 6.56 -5.58 13.48
CA ASP A 78 5.46 -5.44 14.45
C ASP A 78 4.55 -4.22 14.30
N GLY A 79 4.77 -3.36 13.31
CA GLY A 79 3.93 -2.20 13.01
C GLY A 79 3.16 -2.30 11.69
N PHE A 80 2.30 -1.31 11.45
CA PHE A 80 1.68 -1.08 10.15
C PHE A 80 2.57 -0.20 9.29
N MET A 81 2.62 -0.50 7.99
CA MET A 81 3.31 0.28 6.99
C MET A 81 2.29 0.82 6.00
N ILE A 82 2.22 2.14 5.93
CA ILE A 82 1.47 2.85 4.89
C ILE A 82 2.39 2.99 3.69
N VAL A 83 1.92 2.59 2.52
CA VAL A 83 2.66 2.64 1.25
C VAL A 83 1.88 3.52 0.30
N LYS A 84 2.51 4.55 -0.25
CA LYS A 84 1.90 5.45 -1.22
C LYS A 84 2.85 5.70 -2.40
N PRO A 85 2.32 5.87 -3.63
CA PRO A 85 3.14 6.30 -4.76
C PRO A 85 3.73 7.68 -4.46
N ILE A 86 4.89 7.97 -5.05
CA ILE A 86 5.42 9.34 -5.05
C ILE A 86 4.55 10.19 -5.99
N PRO A 87 4.15 11.40 -5.61
CA PRO A 87 3.39 12.27 -6.48
C PRO A 87 4.20 12.66 -7.73
N GLU A 88 3.52 13.08 -8.79
CA GLU A 88 4.17 13.43 -10.06
C GLU A 88 5.18 14.58 -9.94
N ASP A 89 5.03 15.43 -8.93
CA ASP A 89 5.97 16.51 -8.60
C ASP A 89 7.25 16.03 -7.86
N GLY A 90 7.33 14.74 -7.54
CA GLY A 90 8.44 14.11 -6.82
C GLY A 90 8.52 14.46 -5.33
N GLN A 91 7.59 15.24 -4.80
CA GLN A 91 7.66 15.75 -3.43
C GLN A 91 7.06 14.75 -2.44
N TRP A 92 7.89 13.89 -1.86
CA TRP A 92 7.42 12.94 -0.83
C TRP A 92 6.77 13.63 0.38
N ARG A 93 7.11 14.89 0.66
CA ARG A 93 6.55 15.68 1.79
C ARG A 93 5.10 16.08 1.59
N SER A 94 4.60 16.14 0.36
CA SER A 94 3.19 16.44 0.09
C SER A 94 2.29 15.22 0.29
N VAL A 95 2.88 14.03 0.50
CA VAL A 95 2.12 12.80 0.73
C VAL A 95 1.53 12.78 2.14
N ASP A 96 0.21 12.74 2.20
CA ASP A 96 -0.52 12.57 3.45
C ASP A 96 -0.46 11.10 3.92
N PHE A 97 -0.10 10.87 5.18
CA PHE A 97 -0.08 9.55 5.81
C PHE A 97 -1.09 9.42 6.97
N SER A 98 -2.08 10.31 7.02
CA SER A 98 -3.17 10.27 8.01
C SER A 98 -4.15 9.13 7.74
N ILE A 99 -4.33 8.76 6.46
CA ILE A 99 -5.25 7.73 6.00
C ILE A 99 -4.48 6.61 5.27
N SER A 100 -4.89 5.36 5.52
CA SER A 100 -4.43 4.18 4.79
C SER A 100 -5.62 3.38 4.28
N GLN A 101 -5.51 2.85 3.06
CA GLN A 101 -6.47 1.89 2.53
C GLN A 101 -6.29 0.53 3.23
N VAL A 102 -7.41 -0.11 3.55
CA VAL A 102 -7.44 -1.43 4.19
C VAL A 102 -8.42 -2.35 3.48
N TRP A 103 -8.03 -3.62 3.31
CA TRP A 103 -8.92 -4.67 2.83
C TRP A 103 -9.59 -5.34 4.02
N VAL A 104 -10.92 -5.25 4.08
CA VAL A 104 -11.72 -5.88 5.13
C VAL A 104 -12.45 -7.07 4.55
N LYS A 105 -12.15 -8.26 5.09
CA LYS A 105 -12.88 -9.48 4.78
C LYS A 105 -13.74 -9.86 5.98
N VAL A 106 -15.05 -9.84 5.79
CA VAL A 106 -16.01 -10.25 6.82
C VAL A 106 -16.24 -11.75 6.71
N TYR A 107 -15.98 -12.46 7.80
CA TYR A 107 -16.20 -13.90 7.89
C TYR A 107 -17.56 -14.21 8.52
N GLU A 108 -18.15 -15.33 8.13
CA GLU A 108 -19.36 -15.90 8.74
C GLU A 108 -20.58 -14.97 8.81
N LEU A 109 -20.63 -13.95 7.95
CA LEU A 109 -21.81 -13.12 7.80
C LEU A 109 -22.96 -14.00 7.29
N PRO A 110 -24.10 -14.11 7.98
CA PRO A 110 -25.19 -14.96 7.48
C PRO A 110 -25.68 -14.50 6.09
N PRO A 111 -26.00 -15.41 5.15
CA PRO A 111 -26.33 -15.07 3.76
C PRO A 111 -27.43 -14.02 3.59
N ARG A 112 -28.43 -14.02 4.48
CA ARG A 112 -29.49 -12.99 4.50
C ARG A 112 -28.97 -11.56 4.67
N PHE A 113 -27.74 -11.39 5.15
CA PHE A 113 -27.10 -10.11 5.33
C PHE A 113 -26.13 -9.74 4.20
N TRP A 114 -25.97 -10.59 3.18
CA TRP A 114 -25.12 -10.30 2.01
C TRP A 114 -25.83 -9.34 1.05
N THR A 115 -26.04 -8.12 1.51
CA THR A 115 -26.64 -7.06 0.72
C THR A 115 -25.69 -5.88 0.66
N THR A 116 -25.72 -5.13 -0.44
CA THR A 116 -24.94 -3.89 -0.57
C THR A 116 -25.23 -2.95 0.60
N LYS A 117 -26.49 -2.85 1.04
CA LYS A 117 -26.89 -2.02 2.19
C LYS A 117 -26.13 -2.39 3.47
N ASN A 118 -26.04 -3.67 3.80
CA ASN A 118 -25.34 -4.10 5.01
C ASN A 118 -23.83 -3.96 4.87
N ALA A 119 -23.27 -4.23 3.68
CA ALA A 119 -21.86 -4.01 3.41
C ALA A 119 -21.49 -2.52 3.57
N THR A 120 -22.32 -1.61 3.03
CA THR A 120 -22.16 -0.16 3.22
C THR A 120 -22.22 0.22 4.69
N ALA A 121 -23.21 -0.28 5.45
CA ALA A 121 -23.32 0.00 6.88
C ALA A 121 -22.10 -0.50 7.70
N ILE A 122 -21.46 -1.60 7.28
CA ILE A 122 -20.20 -2.08 7.88
C ILE A 122 -19.06 -1.13 7.53
N VAL A 123 -18.92 -0.76 6.25
CA VAL A 123 -17.87 0.15 5.77
C VAL A 123 -17.94 1.50 6.47
N GLU A 124 -19.13 2.12 6.54
CA GLU A 124 -19.35 3.44 7.18
C GLU A 124 -18.94 3.48 8.65
N ARG A 125 -18.97 2.32 9.34
CA ARG A 125 -18.48 2.21 10.71
C ARG A 125 -16.97 2.11 10.83
N ILE A 126 -16.29 1.71 9.76
CA ILE A 126 -14.83 1.51 9.74
C ILE A 126 -14.14 2.76 9.18
N GLY A 127 -14.72 3.38 8.14
CA GLY A 127 -14.13 4.53 7.46
C GLY A 127 -15.09 5.22 6.51
N SER A 128 -14.60 6.24 5.82
CA SER A 128 -15.41 7.18 5.04
C SER A 128 -15.62 6.78 3.58
N GLU A 129 -14.84 5.84 3.04
CA GLU A 129 -14.87 5.50 1.61
C GLU A 129 -14.33 4.09 1.38
N ALA A 130 -15.10 3.23 0.69
CA ALA A 130 -14.61 1.93 0.24
C ALA A 130 -15.29 1.47 -1.04
N SER A 131 -14.51 0.75 -1.87
CA SER A 131 -15.06 -0.09 -2.92
C SER A 131 -15.55 -1.41 -2.30
N ILE A 132 -16.79 -1.81 -2.59
CA ILE A 132 -17.36 -3.06 -2.10
C ILE A 132 -17.24 -4.10 -3.22
N ASP A 133 -16.38 -5.10 -3.00
CA ASP A 133 -16.28 -6.26 -3.87
C ASP A 133 -17.49 -7.19 -3.67
N GLN A 134 -18.19 -7.54 -4.75
CA GLN A 134 -19.43 -8.32 -4.74
C GLN A 134 -19.19 -9.80 -5.06
N MET A 135 -18.09 -10.37 -4.58
CA MET A 135 -17.70 -11.79 -4.78
C MET A 135 -18.84 -12.80 -4.52
N TRP A 136 -19.76 -12.50 -3.60
CA TRP A 136 -20.89 -13.37 -3.27
C TRP A 136 -21.89 -13.57 -4.42
N LYS A 137 -21.98 -12.64 -5.37
CA LYS A 137 -22.84 -12.78 -6.57
C LYS A 137 -22.36 -13.88 -7.51
N ASN A 138 -21.07 -14.20 -7.50
CA ASN A 138 -20.49 -15.27 -8.31
C ASN A 138 -20.56 -16.63 -7.61
N SER A 139 -20.89 -16.65 -6.30
CA SER A 139 -20.90 -17.87 -5.49
C SER A 139 -22.23 -18.63 -5.54
N PHE A 140 -23.30 -17.96 -5.97
CA PHE A 140 -24.64 -18.54 -6.11
C PHE A 140 -25.22 -18.11 -7.46
N PRO A 141 -25.06 -18.92 -8.53
CA PRO A 141 -25.65 -18.59 -9.82
C PRO A 141 -27.17 -18.49 -9.67
N THR A 142 -27.73 -17.40 -10.18
CA THR A 142 -29.19 -17.23 -10.30
C THR A 142 -29.72 -18.36 -11.19
N GLN A 143 -30.60 -19.21 -10.66
CA GLN A 143 -31.34 -20.21 -11.43
C GLN A 143 -32.35 -19.54 -12.36
#